data_AF-A0A7J7MYS9-F1
#
_entry.id   AF-A0A7J7MYS9-F1
#
_cell.length_a   1.000
_cell.length_b   1.000
_cell.length_c   1.000
_cell.angle_alpha   90.00
_cell.angle_beta   90.00
_cell.angle_gamma   90.00
#
_symmetry.space_group_name_H-M   'P 1'
#
loop_
_entity.id
_entity.type
_entity.pdbx_description
1 polymer ?
#
loop_
_entity_poly.entity_id
_entity_poly.type
_entity_poly.pdbx_seq_one_letter_code
_entity_poly.pdbx_strand_id
1 'polypeptide(L)'
;MDIIRITEHEQDAIFRVVVVILHLGNIDFAKGKEIDSSVVKDEKSRFHLKMTAERLMALLGGFNGLEELEVKLPTFAIMGEKN
;
A
#
# COMPACT_ATOMS: atom_id res chain seq x y z
N MET A 1 -3.53 23.46 -15.31
CA MET A 1 -4.16 24.11 -14.14
C MET A 1 -3.25 25.24 -13.71
N ASP A 2 -3.51 26.48 -14.16
CA ASP A 2 -2.65 27.65 -13.87
C ASP A 2 -3.28 28.57 -12.82
N ILE A 3 -3.29 28.12 -11.56
CA ILE A 3 -3.63 28.97 -10.40
C ILE A 3 -2.62 28.81 -9.24
N ILE A 4 -1.76 27.79 -9.29
CA ILE A 4 -0.68 27.58 -8.32
C ILE A 4 0.61 27.33 -9.13
N ARG A 5 1.72 28.01 -8.81
CA ARG A 5 3.05 27.82 -9.44
C ARG A 5 3.67 26.46 -9.05
N ILE A 6 2.97 25.37 -9.31
CA ILE A 6 3.43 24.00 -9.14
C ILE A 6 3.56 23.38 -10.53
N THR A 7 4.73 22.85 -10.81
CA THR A 7 5.02 22.11 -12.04
C THR A 7 4.13 20.86 -12.13
N GLU A 8 3.95 20.33 -13.34
CA GLU A 8 3.18 19.09 -13.53
C GLU A 8 3.76 17.91 -12.73
N HIS A 9 5.09 17.87 -12.58
CA HIS A 9 5.78 16.88 -11.76
C HIS A 9 5.45 17.02 -10.27
N GLU A 10 5.43 18.25 -9.74
CA GLU A 10 5.02 18.51 -8.35
C GLU A 10 3.53 18.17 -8.14
N GLN A 11 2.67 18.44 -9.12
CA GLN A 11 1.26 18.06 -9.09
C GLN A 11 1.08 16.53 -9.06
N ASP A 12 1.82 15.78 -9.88
CA ASP A 12 1.79 14.31 -9.87
C ASP A 12 2.27 13.74 -8.53
N ALA A 13 3.36 14.30 -7.97
CA ALA A 13 3.86 13.89 -6.66
C ALA A 13 2.82 14.12 -5.55
N ILE A 14 2.15 15.29 -5.54
CA ILE A 14 1.06 15.59 -4.60
C ILE A 14 -0.10 14.61 -4.78
N PHE A 15 -0.53 14.38 -6.03
CA PHE A 15 -1.63 13.47 -6.33
C PHE A 15 -1.32 12.03 -5.86
N ARG A 16 -0.10 11.57 -6.08
CA ARG A 16 0.37 10.25 -5.62
C ARG A 16 0.28 10.11 -4.10
N VAL A 17 0.70 11.12 -3.35
CA VAL A 17 0.59 11.12 -1.87
C VAL A 17 -0.87 11.06 -1.43
N VAL A 18 -1.74 11.86 -2.05
CA VAL A 18 -3.18 11.87 -1.73
C VAL A 18 -3.82 10.50 -2.02
N VAL A 19 -3.49 9.87 -3.15
CA VAL A 19 -3.99 8.53 -3.50
C VAL A 19 -3.54 7.48 -2.49
N VAL A 20 -2.28 7.51 -2.06
CA VAL A 20 -1.76 6.61 -1.00
C VAL A 20 -2.54 6.79 0.30
N ILE A 21 -2.74 8.02 0.76
CA ILE A 21 -3.50 8.31 1.99
C ILE A 21 -4.95 7.83 1.86
N LEU A 22 -5.57 8.03 0.69
CA LEU A 22 -6.95 7.62 0.45
C LEU A 22 -7.11 6.09 0.46
N HIS A 23 -6.19 5.34 -0.14
CA HIS A 23 -6.24 3.88 -0.06
C HIS A 23 -5.93 3.39 1.36
N LEU A 24 -4.98 4.01 2.07
CA LEU A 24 -4.63 3.65 3.45
C LEU A 24 -5.84 3.80 4.40
N GLY A 25 -6.64 4.85 4.25
CA GLY A 25 -7.85 5.07 5.05
C GLY A 25 -8.98 4.07 4.80
N ASN A 26 -8.88 3.22 3.77
CA ASN A 26 -9.89 2.23 3.40
C ASN A 26 -9.46 0.78 3.70
N ILE A 27 -8.45 0.59 4.55
CA ILE A 27 -7.96 -0.73 4.96
C ILE A 27 -8.55 -1.07 6.33
N ASP A 28 -9.48 -2.02 6.35
CA ASP A 28 -9.98 -2.58 7.59
C ASP A 28 -9.14 -3.80 8.02
N PHE A 29 -8.89 -3.87 9.33
CA PHE A 29 -8.25 -5.00 9.96
C PHE A 29 -9.24 -5.71 10.90
N ALA A 30 -9.22 -7.04 10.90
CA ALA A 30 -9.90 -7.87 11.87
C ALA A 30 -8.89 -8.46 12.85
N LYS A 31 -9.36 -8.90 14.03
CA LYS A 31 -8.50 -9.54 15.02
C LYS A 31 -7.90 -10.82 14.45
N GLY A 32 -6.60 -10.99 14.61
CA GLY A 32 -5.89 -12.19 14.20
C GLY A 32 -5.97 -13.31 15.23
N LYS A 33 -5.24 -14.39 14.97
CA LYS A 33 -5.23 -15.59 15.81
C LYS A 33 -4.55 -15.36 17.16
N GLU A 34 -3.49 -14.57 17.18
CA GLU A 34 -2.74 -14.21 18.38
C GLU A 34 -3.32 -12.94 19.01
N ILE A 35 -3.12 -12.79 20.32
CA ILE A 35 -3.79 -11.75 21.12
C ILE A 35 -3.53 -10.32 20.61
N ASP A 36 -2.33 -10.09 20.07
CA ASP A 36 -1.85 -8.79 19.56
C ASP A 36 -1.80 -8.73 18.03
N SER A 37 -2.44 -9.68 17.36
CA SER A 37 -2.36 -9.80 15.90
C SER A 37 -3.61 -9.28 15.20
N SER A 38 -3.45 -8.93 13.92
CA SER A 38 -4.52 -8.47 13.06
C SER A 38 -4.35 -9.02 11.65
N VAL A 39 -5.48 -9.37 11.03
CA VAL A 39 -5.58 -9.83 9.63
C VAL A 39 -6.25 -8.73 8.81
N VAL A 40 -6.02 -8.70 7.50
CA VAL A 40 -6.83 -7.87 6.61
C VAL A 40 -8.24 -8.45 6.56
N LYS A 41 -9.25 -7.61 6.82
CA LYS A 41 -10.62 -8.06 7.08
C LYS A 41 -11.33 -8.68 5.87
N ASP A 42 -11.16 -8.09 4.69
CA ASP A 42 -11.86 -8.48 3.46
C ASP A 42 -11.03 -8.21 2.19
N GLU A 43 -11.51 -8.71 1.04
CA GLU A 43 -10.83 -8.53 -0.25
C GLU A 43 -10.71 -7.06 -0.67
N LYS A 44 -11.69 -6.22 -0.31
CA LYS A 44 -11.65 -4.79 -0.57
C LYS A 44 -10.47 -4.14 0.15
N SER A 45 -10.29 -4.45 1.43
CA SER A 45 -9.17 -3.98 2.24
C SER A 45 -7.84 -4.52 1.73
N ARG A 46 -7.79 -5.76 1.22
CA ARG A 46 -6.59 -6.32 0.56
C ARG A 46 -6.25 -5.57 -0.72
N PHE A 47 -7.25 -5.19 -1.52
CA PHE A 47 -7.05 -4.37 -2.71
C PHE A 47 -6.50 -2.99 -2.35
N HIS A 48 -7.09 -2.31 -1.36
CA HIS A 48 -6.58 -1.01 -0.89
C HIS A 48 -5.15 -1.11 -0.34
N LEU A 49 -4.84 -2.17 0.41
CA LEU A 49 -3.48 -2.43 0.91
C LEU A 49 -2.49 -2.64 -0.23
N LYS A 50 -2.82 -3.46 -1.23
CA LYS A 50 -1.98 -3.68 -2.41
C LYS A 50 -1.72 -2.37 -3.18
N MET A 51 -2.78 -1.61 -3.46
CA MET A 51 -2.66 -0.31 -4.14
C MET A 51 -1.79 0.67 -3.36
N THR A 52 -1.93 0.70 -2.03
CA THR A 52 -1.11 1.54 -1.14
C THR A 52 0.37 1.13 -1.23
N ALA A 53 0.68 -0.16 -1.14
CA ALA A 53 2.04 -0.68 -1.20
C ALA A 53 2.73 -0.37 -2.54
N GLU A 54 2.05 -0.62 -3.67
CA GLU A 54 2.57 -0.33 -5.01
C GLU A 54 2.90 1.17 -5.18
N ARG A 55 2.02 2.05 -4.71
CA ARG A 55 2.21 3.50 -4.83
C ARG A 55 3.27 4.04 -3.88
N LEU A 56 3.41 3.48 -2.68
CA LEU A 56 4.46 3.85 -1.74
C LEU A 56 5.86 3.45 -2.23
N MET A 57 6.01 2.26 -2.80
CA MET A 57 7.29 1.83 -3.39
C MET A 57 7.73 2.75 -4.53
N ALA A 58 6.80 3.11 -5.42
CA ALA A 58 7.08 4.05 -6.50
C ALA A 58 7.44 5.46 -5.99
N LEU A 59 6.96 5.86 -4.81
CA LEU A 59 7.29 7.15 -4.19
C LEU A 59 8.68 7.18 -3.53
N LEU A 60 9.11 6.05 -2.95
CA LEU A 60 10.40 5.93 -2.24
C LEU A 60 11.60 5.69 -3.17
N GLY A 61 11.40 5.69 -4.49
CA GLY A 61 12.47 5.52 -5.47
C GLY A 61 13.17 4.15 -5.42
N GLY A 62 12.56 3.16 -4.76
CA GLY A 62 13.11 1.83 -4.55
C GLY A 62 12.19 0.75 -5.14
N PHE A 63 12.78 -0.10 -5.97
CA PHE A 63 12.25 -1.29 -6.67
C PHE A 63 11.65 -1.07 -8.07
N ASN A 64 12.54 -1.12 -9.07
CA ASN A 64 12.21 -1.32 -10.49
C ASN A 64 12.03 -2.81 -10.86
N GLY A 65 11.44 -3.62 -9.97
CA GLY A 65 11.34 -5.04 -10.21
C GLY A 65 10.29 -5.69 -9.32
N LEU A 66 9.12 -5.93 -9.89
CA LEU A 66 8.13 -6.83 -9.31
C LEU A 66 8.67 -8.28 -9.17
N GLU A 67 9.84 -8.60 -9.72
CA GLU A 67 10.51 -9.91 -9.60
C GLU A 67 11.22 -10.13 -8.24
N GLU A 68 11.54 -9.09 -7.46
CA GLU A 68 12.24 -9.28 -6.16
C GLU A 68 11.31 -9.35 -4.94
N LEU A 69 10.03 -8.97 -5.08
CA LEU A 69 9.06 -9.05 -3.98
C LEU A 69 8.50 -10.46 -3.75
N GLU A 70 8.54 -11.32 -4.76
CA GLU A 70 8.21 -12.75 -4.61
C GLU A 70 9.38 -13.54 -3.99
N VAL A 71 10.61 -13.01 -4.03
CA VAL A 71 11.83 -13.77 -3.68
C VAL A 71 12.52 -13.30 -2.39
N LYS A 72 12.23 -12.11 -1.85
CA LYS A 72 13.01 -11.55 -0.71
C LYS A 72 12.28 -10.98 0.49
N LEU A 73 10.96 -11.17 0.62
CA LEU A 73 10.26 -10.93 1.88
C LEU A 73 9.67 -12.23 2.45
N PRO A 74 10.46 -13.04 3.20
CA PRO A 74 9.93 -14.21 3.89
C PRO A 74 9.07 -13.87 5.12
N THR A 75 8.62 -12.63 5.31
CA THR A 75 7.91 -12.21 6.53
C THR A 75 6.79 -11.20 6.30
N PHE A 76 6.06 -11.30 5.19
CA PHE A 76 4.65 -10.90 5.21
C PHE A 76 3.81 -12.17 5.16
N ALA A 77 3.80 -12.88 6.28
CA ALA A 77 2.60 -13.56 6.72
C ALA A 77 1.51 -12.48 6.84
N ILE A 78 0.89 -12.11 5.72
CA ILE A 78 -0.41 -11.47 5.73
C ILE A 78 -1.32 -12.57 6.23
N MET A 79 -1.49 -12.53 7.55
CA MET A 79 -2.21 -13.46 8.38
C MET A 79 -3.42 -14.01 7.64
N GLY A 80 -3.31 -15.27 7.22
CA GLY A 80 -4.23 -15.85 6.24
C GLY A 80 -3.62 -16.98 5.42
N GLU A 81 -2.83 -17.87 6.02
CA GLU A 81 -2.65 -19.21 5.49
C GLU A 81 -2.91 -20.26 6.59
N LYS A 82 -3.96 -21.03 6.30
CA LYS A 82 -4.15 -22.46 6.60
C LYS A 82 -4.26 -22.86 8.09
N ASN A 83 -5.51 -22.89 8.54
CA ASN A 83 -6.09 -24.16 9.01
C ASN A 83 -7.58 -24.19 8.65
#